data_AF-A0A1Q5LDS4-F1
#
_entry.id   AF-A0A1Q5LDS4-F1
#
_cell.length_a   1.000
_cell.length_b   1.000
_cell.length_c   1.000
_cell.angle_alpha   90.00
_cell.angle_beta   90.00
_cell.angle_gamma   90.00
#
_symmetry.space_group_name_H-M   'P 1'
#
loop_
_entity.id
_entity.type
_entity.pdbx_description
1 polymer ?
#
loop_
_entity_poly.entity_id
_entity_poly.type
_entity_poly.pdbx_seq_one_letter_code
_entity_poly.pdbx_strand_id
1 'polypeptide(L)'
;MDVRKMNVRKRMALGAVALAAAATATLAPTAAASPSEVGVAAACTAWRTIQVDDNAAGVKYRECDRYSGLNTQTKAQLYIWDNKRDGKVAQVYTATGSNLNGQWHQSWHKYYVWGTESHHSPLVDTGWHKGHDVKVLLKNVRG
;
A
#
# COMPACT_ATOMS: atom_id res chain seq x y z
N MET A 1 24.99 -72.95 -16.39
CA MET A 1 26.46 -73.16 -16.35
C MET A 1 26.92 -72.69 -14.98
N ASP A 2 27.42 -73.63 -14.19
CA ASP A 2 27.81 -73.46 -12.78
C ASP A 2 29.34 -73.38 -12.69
N VAL A 3 29.90 -72.31 -12.12
CA VAL A 3 31.27 -72.29 -11.57
C VAL A 3 31.38 -71.30 -10.40
N ARG A 4 31.39 -71.88 -9.18
CA ARG A 4 32.30 -71.67 -8.04
C ARG A 4 32.57 -70.25 -7.48
N LYS A 5 32.11 -70.09 -6.23
CA LYS A 5 32.90 -69.76 -5.01
C LYS A 5 34.30 -69.14 -5.21
N MET A 6 34.51 -67.96 -4.61
CA MET A 6 35.67 -67.68 -3.75
C MET A 6 35.28 -66.82 -2.55
N ASN A 7 35.41 -67.42 -1.37
CA ASN A 7 35.44 -66.77 -0.07
C ASN A 7 36.86 -66.22 0.14
N VAL A 8 37.04 -64.93 0.43
CA VAL A 8 38.23 -64.47 1.18
C VAL A 8 37.84 -63.38 2.18
N ARG A 9 38.32 -63.61 3.41
CA ARG A 9 38.12 -62.92 4.68
C ARG A 9 39.01 -61.68 4.85
N LYS A 10 38.52 -60.73 5.68
CA LYS A 10 39.24 -59.77 6.56
C LYS A 10 40.09 -58.71 5.80
N ARG A 11 40.19 -57.43 6.17
CA ARG A 11 40.45 -56.78 7.47
C ARG A 11 40.02 -55.30 7.42
N MET A 12 39.82 -54.73 8.61
CA MET A 12 39.62 -53.31 8.91
C MET A 12 40.73 -52.40 8.35
N ALA A 13 40.38 -51.15 8.05
CA ALA A 13 41.18 -49.97 8.37
C ALA A 13 40.31 -48.71 8.37
N LEU A 14 40.32 -47.99 9.50
CA LEU A 14 39.82 -46.62 9.61
C LEU A 14 40.68 -45.70 8.71
N GLY A 15 40.02 -44.77 8.03
CA GLY A 15 40.66 -43.64 7.35
C GLY A 15 39.67 -42.49 7.27
N ALA A 16 39.54 -41.75 8.36
CA ALA A 16 38.79 -40.50 8.37
C ALA A 16 39.57 -39.43 7.59
N VAL A 17 38.98 -38.89 6.53
CA VAL A 17 39.43 -37.65 5.92
C VAL A 17 38.26 -36.67 6.00
N ALA A 18 38.35 -35.74 6.94
CA ALA A 18 37.43 -34.64 7.08
C ALA A 18 37.72 -33.61 5.96
N LEU A 19 36.79 -33.43 5.03
CA LEU A 19 36.77 -32.23 4.19
C LEU A 19 36.06 -31.12 4.97
N ALA A 20 36.83 -30.15 5.44
CA ALA A 20 36.30 -28.88 5.94
C ALA A 20 35.74 -28.07 4.76
N ALA A 21 34.42 -28.04 4.63
CA ALA A 21 33.74 -27.11 3.75
C ALA A 21 33.72 -25.72 4.41
N ALA A 22 34.52 -24.80 3.87
CA ALA A 22 34.44 -23.39 4.19
C ALA A 22 33.11 -22.83 3.65
N ALA A 23 32.11 -22.71 4.52
CA ALA A 23 30.90 -21.96 4.22
C ALA A 23 31.21 -20.47 4.39
N THR A 24 31.37 -19.78 3.27
CA THR A 24 31.28 -18.31 3.23
C THR A 24 29.89 -17.90 3.68
N ALA A 25 29.76 -17.47 4.93
CA ALA A 25 28.56 -16.83 5.43
C ALA A 25 28.40 -15.48 4.72
N THR A 26 27.64 -15.46 3.63
CA THR A 26 27.06 -14.22 3.10
C THR A 26 26.17 -13.65 4.20
N LEU A 27 26.62 -12.56 4.83
CA LEU A 27 25.80 -11.73 5.71
C LEU A 27 24.61 -11.23 4.87
N ALA A 28 23.47 -11.90 5.03
CA ALA A 28 22.20 -11.37 4.54
C ALA A 28 21.95 -10.04 5.26
N PRO A 29 21.57 -8.96 4.55
CA PRO A 29 21.14 -7.75 5.22
C PRO A 29 19.93 -8.12 6.08
N THR A 30 20.08 -7.99 7.39
CA THR A 30 18.96 -7.97 8.32
C THR A 30 18.10 -6.77 7.91
N ALA A 31 16.96 -7.06 7.30
CA ALA A 31 15.89 -6.08 7.15
C ALA A 31 15.59 -5.57 8.56
N ALA A 32 16.02 -4.35 8.86
CA ALA A 32 15.60 -3.67 10.08
C ALA A 32 14.07 -3.60 9.99
N ALA A 33 13.39 -4.32 10.88
CA ALA A 33 11.98 -4.13 11.10
C ALA A 33 11.82 -2.65 11.48
N SER A 34 11.22 -1.87 10.60
CA SER A 34 10.78 -0.51 10.91
C SER A 34 10.02 -0.58 12.23
N PRO A 35 10.25 0.34 13.18
CA PRO A 35 9.47 0.34 14.40
C PRO A 35 8.00 0.42 13.99
N SER A 36 7.27 -0.66 14.26
CA SER A 36 5.82 -0.65 14.20
C SER A 36 5.38 0.43 15.17
N GLU A 37 5.07 1.62 14.66
CA GLU A 37 4.28 2.58 15.43
C GLU A 37 3.11 1.79 15.98
N VAL A 38 3.02 1.69 17.31
CA VAL A 38 1.84 1.15 18.00
C VAL A 38 0.73 2.19 17.80
N GLY A 39 0.28 2.33 16.56
CA GLY A 39 -0.84 3.14 16.18
C GLY A 39 -2.09 2.37 16.56
N VAL A 40 -2.99 3.05 17.26
CA VAL A 40 -4.36 2.56 17.42
C VAL A 40 -4.90 2.22 16.02
N ALA A 41 -5.57 1.07 15.89
CA ALA A 41 -6.15 0.64 14.63
C ALA A 41 -6.95 1.78 13.99
N ALA A 42 -6.66 2.09 12.73
CA ALA A 42 -7.33 3.16 12.01
C ALA A 42 -8.82 2.88 11.91
N ALA A 43 -9.65 3.86 12.27
CA ALA A 43 -11.09 3.80 12.08
C ALA A 43 -11.43 4.47 10.75
N CYS A 44 -12.13 3.78 9.86
CA CYS A 44 -12.54 4.33 8.58
C CYS A 44 -14.06 4.53 8.54
N THR A 45 -14.47 5.66 7.98
CA THR A 45 -15.85 5.91 7.60
C THR A 45 -16.31 4.95 6.51
N ALA A 46 -17.63 4.83 6.35
CA ALA A 46 -18.22 4.19 5.17
C ALA A 46 -17.81 4.95 3.90
N TRP A 47 -17.75 4.22 2.78
CA TRP A 47 -17.48 4.83 1.48
C TRP A 47 -18.57 5.83 1.10
N ARG A 48 -18.15 6.99 0.59
CA ARG A 48 -18.97 8.07 0.06
C ARG A 48 -18.66 8.27 -1.42
N THR A 49 -19.61 8.82 -2.17
CA THR A 49 -19.46 9.07 -3.60
C THR A 49 -19.82 10.52 -3.93
N ILE A 50 -19.01 11.15 -4.76
CA ILE A 50 -19.33 12.39 -5.47
C ILE A 50 -19.30 12.05 -6.95
N GLN A 51 -20.33 12.42 -7.69
CA GLN A 51 -20.44 12.18 -9.12
C GLN A 51 -21.01 13.41 -9.83
N VAL A 52 -20.63 13.58 -11.08
CA VAL A 52 -21.09 14.66 -11.97
C VAL A 52 -21.50 14.05 -13.31
N ASP A 53 -22.19 14.85 -14.14
CA ASP A 53 -22.59 14.47 -15.50
C ASP A 53 -23.30 13.10 -15.54
N ASP A 54 -24.31 12.89 -14.69
CA ASP A 54 -25.08 11.64 -14.60
C ASP A 54 -24.22 10.38 -14.38
N ASN A 55 -23.26 10.46 -13.44
CA ASN A 55 -22.30 9.39 -13.11
C ASN A 55 -21.26 9.11 -14.21
N ALA A 56 -21.12 10.01 -15.19
CA ALA A 56 -20.09 9.88 -16.20
C ALA A 56 -18.69 10.18 -15.64
N ALA A 57 -18.54 11.00 -14.60
CA ALA A 57 -17.29 11.14 -13.87
C ALA A 57 -17.55 11.18 -12.36
N GLY A 58 -16.61 10.66 -11.57
CA GLY A 58 -16.83 10.57 -10.14
C GLY A 58 -15.61 10.19 -9.30
N VAL A 59 -15.81 10.30 -7.99
CA VAL A 59 -14.88 9.85 -6.97
C VAL A 59 -15.64 9.11 -5.88
N LYS A 60 -15.13 7.93 -5.51
CA LYS A 60 -15.58 7.15 -4.36
C LYS A 60 -14.47 7.22 -3.33
N TYR A 61 -14.75 7.77 -2.17
CA TYR A 61 -13.74 8.00 -1.15
C TYR A 61 -14.23 7.59 0.24
N ARG A 62 -13.29 7.33 1.13
CA ARG A 62 -13.55 7.24 2.56
C ARG A 62 -12.44 7.95 3.31
N GLU A 63 -12.80 8.44 4.46
CA GLU A 63 -11.90 9.02 5.44
C GLU A 63 -11.53 7.97 6.48
N CYS A 64 -10.26 7.93 6.86
CA CYS A 64 -9.77 7.11 7.95
C CYS A 64 -8.98 7.96 8.92
N ASP A 65 -9.22 7.76 10.21
CA ASP A 65 -8.55 8.47 11.29
C ASP A 65 -7.76 7.51 12.16
N ARG A 66 -6.64 7.99 12.69
CA ARG A 66 -5.86 7.32 13.71
C ARG A 66 -5.35 8.32 14.74
N TYR A 67 -4.98 7.80 15.90
CA TYR A 67 -4.21 8.55 16.89
C TYR A 67 -2.72 8.22 16.75
N SER A 68 -1.89 9.25 16.77
CA SER A 68 -0.43 9.16 16.91
C SER A 68 -0.04 10.00 18.13
N GLY A 69 0.07 9.34 19.28
CA GLY A 69 0.17 9.99 20.58
C GLY A 69 -1.09 10.82 20.90
N LEU A 70 -0.90 12.10 21.21
CA LEU A 70 -1.99 13.05 21.48
C LEU A 70 -2.54 13.73 20.20
N ASN A 71 -2.00 13.40 19.03
CA ASN A 71 -2.41 14.00 17.77
C ASN A 71 -3.34 13.06 17.00
N THR A 72 -4.37 13.61 16.37
CA THR A 72 -5.12 12.90 15.33
C THR A 72 -4.44 13.09 13.99
N GLN A 73 -4.37 11.99 13.25
CA GLN A 73 -4.01 11.99 11.85
C GLN A 73 -5.17 11.41 11.05
N THR A 74 -5.42 12.04 9.91
CA THR A 74 -6.46 11.61 8.98
C THR A 74 -5.84 11.33 7.61
N LYS A 75 -6.49 10.46 6.85
CA LYS A 75 -6.16 10.18 5.46
C LYS A 75 -7.42 9.94 4.66
N ALA A 76 -7.32 10.16 3.35
CA ALA A 76 -8.33 9.74 2.41
C ALA A 76 -7.87 8.48 1.66
N GLN A 77 -8.83 7.61 1.39
CA GLN A 77 -8.70 6.54 0.43
C GLN A 77 -9.72 6.75 -0.67
N LEU A 78 -9.31 6.73 -1.94
CA LEU A 78 -10.19 7.09 -3.04
C LEU A 78 -9.96 6.29 -4.33
N TYR A 79 -11.04 6.14 -5.09
CA TYR A 79 -11.07 5.68 -6.47
C TYR A 79 -11.68 6.79 -7.32
N ILE A 80 -11.13 7.02 -8.50
CA ILE A 80 -11.60 8.04 -9.45
C ILE A 80 -12.04 7.33 -10.72
N TRP A 81 -13.13 7.74 -11.34
CA TRP A 81 -13.51 7.28 -12.67
C TRP A 81 -13.87 8.45 -13.57
N ASP A 82 -13.63 8.24 -14.85
CA ASP A 82 -14.11 9.08 -15.94
C ASP A 82 -14.53 8.14 -17.06
N ASN A 83 -15.80 8.15 -17.40
CA ASN A 83 -16.42 7.29 -18.42
C ASN A 83 -16.72 8.10 -19.69
N LYS A 84 -16.28 9.37 -19.77
CA LYS A 84 -16.62 10.28 -20.85
C LYS A 84 -15.61 10.22 -21.98
N ARG A 85 -16.12 10.33 -23.20
CA ARG A 85 -15.35 10.47 -24.44
C ARG A 85 -15.30 11.92 -24.92
N ASP A 86 -15.00 12.85 -24.01
CA ASP A 86 -15.07 14.29 -24.27
C ASP A 86 -13.70 14.99 -24.28
N GLY A 87 -12.61 14.23 -24.14
CA GLY A 87 -11.24 14.77 -24.06
C GLY A 87 -10.96 15.53 -22.76
N LYS A 88 -11.82 15.40 -21.75
CA LYS A 88 -11.58 15.87 -20.39
C LYS A 88 -11.12 14.70 -19.52
N VAL A 89 -10.66 15.05 -18.32
CA VAL A 89 -10.31 14.08 -17.28
C VAL A 89 -10.99 14.47 -15.97
N ALA A 90 -11.36 13.46 -15.18
CA ALA A 90 -11.79 13.66 -13.81
C ALA A 90 -10.60 14.12 -12.97
N GLN A 91 -10.70 15.31 -12.37
CA GLN A 91 -9.73 15.84 -11.42
C GLN A 91 -10.36 15.90 -10.02
N VAL A 92 -9.68 15.28 -9.07
CA VAL A 92 -10.07 15.25 -7.67
C VAL A 92 -9.07 16.06 -6.86
N TYR A 93 -9.57 17.10 -6.20
CA TYR A 93 -8.86 17.76 -5.12
C TYR A 93 -9.12 17.02 -3.82
N THR A 94 -8.07 16.73 -3.07
CA THR A 94 -8.16 16.13 -1.74
C THR A 94 -7.34 16.93 -0.77
N ALA A 95 -7.90 17.25 0.38
CA ALA A 95 -7.21 17.93 1.47
C ALA A 95 -7.54 17.28 2.81
N THR A 96 -6.57 17.32 3.71
CA THR A 96 -6.78 16.99 5.13
C THR A 96 -6.66 18.27 5.94
N GLY A 97 -7.35 18.28 7.08
CA GLY A 97 -7.34 19.45 7.94
C GLY A 97 -8.23 19.28 9.14
N SER A 98 -8.65 20.40 9.70
CA SER A 98 -9.57 20.44 10.83
C SER A 98 -10.54 21.60 10.65
N ASN A 99 -11.80 21.37 10.96
CA ASN A 99 -12.76 22.45 11.09
C ASN A 99 -12.72 23.00 12.53
N LEU A 100 -12.11 24.17 12.72
CA LEU A 100 -12.03 24.83 14.02
C LEU A 100 -12.96 26.04 14.00
N ASN A 101 -13.98 26.04 14.84
CA ASN A 101 -14.95 27.13 14.96
C ASN A 101 -15.61 27.53 13.61
N GLY A 102 -15.91 26.54 12.77
CA GLY A 102 -16.52 26.76 11.45
C GLY A 102 -15.53 27.17 10.36
N GLN A 103 -14.24 27.31 10.67
CA GLN A 103 -13.20 27.63 9.71
C GLN A 103 -12.36 26.41 9.36
N TRP A 104 -12.12 26.22 8.06
CA TRP A 104 -11.29 25.13 7.55
C TRP A 104 -9.81 25.48 7.68
N HIS A 105 -9.08 24.70 8.47
CA HIS A 105 -7.63 24.79 8.58
C HIS A 105 -6.98 23.61 7.86
N GLN A 106 -6.44 23.89 6.68
CA GLN A 106 -5.80 22.89 5.86
C GLN A 106 -4.38 22.58 6.33
N SER A 107 -4.04 21.30 6.40
CA SER A 107 -2.69 20.83 6.73
C SER A 107 -1.96 20.26 5.52
N TRP A 108 -2.70 19.63 4.61
CA TRP A 108 -2.16 18.98 3.42
C TRP A 108 -3.22 18.99 2.31
N HIS A 109 -2.77 19.00 1.06
CA HIS A 109 -3.63 18.82 -0.10
C HIS A 109 -2.87 18.24 -1.29
N LYS A 110 -3.62 17.64 -2.22
CA LYS A 110 -3.12 17.17 -3.51
C LYS A 110 -4.25 17.10 -4.55
N TYR A 111 -3.86 17.20 -5.82
CA TYR A 111 -4.73 16.89 -6.95
C TYR A 111 -4.40 15.51 -7.52
N TYR A 112 -5.43 14.78 -7.86
CA TYR A 112 -5.38 13.51 -8.57
C TYR A 112 -6.18 13.65 -9.87
N VAL A 113 -5.70 13.02 -10.93
CA VAL A 113 -6.38 13.02 -12.23
C VAL A 113 -6.58 11.59 -12.71
N TRP A 114 -7.69 11.35 -13.39
CA TRP A 114 -7.99 10.09 -14.02
C TRP A 114 -8.75 10.32 -15.33
N GLY A 115 -8.24 9.75 -16.42
CA GLY A 115 -8.81 9.91 -17.76
C GLY A 115 -8.99 8.60 -18.51
N THR A 116 -8.84 7.45 -17.84
CA THR A 116 -9.03 6.16 -18.48
C THR A 116 -10.51 5.78 -18.44
N GLU A 117 -11.12 5.68 -19.62
CA GLU A 117 -12.55 5.38 -19.81
C GLU A 117 -12.95 3.92 -19.52
N SER A 118 -11.99 3.00 -19.47
CA SER A 118 -12.26 1.56 -19.38
C SER A 118 -12.32 1.02 -17.96
N HIS A 119 -11.76 1.74 -16.99
CA HIS A 119 -11.75 1.34 -15.59
C HIS A 119 -11.46 2.54 -14.66
N HIS A 120 -11.84 2.41 -13.39
CA HIS A 120 -11.48 3.38 -12.37
C HIS A 120 -9.97 3.35 -12.07
N SER A 121 -9.50 4.37 -11.35
CA SER A 121 -8.13 4.44 -10.84
C SER A 121 -7.80 3.25 -9.95
N PRO A 122 -6.52 2.86 -9.78
CA PRO A 122 -6.15 2.07 -8.62
C PRO A 122 -6.57 2.80 -7.33
N LEU A 123 -6.58 2.07 -6.21
CA LEU A 123 -6.81 2.67 -4.90
C LEU A 123 -5.72 3.71 -4.64
N VAL A 124 -6.13 4.96 -4.46
CA VAL A 124 -5.26 6.03 -3.99
C VAL A 124 -5.37 6.08 -2.48
N ASP A 125 -4.24 5.94 -1.78
CA ASP A 125 -4.10 6.22 -0.36
C ASP A 125 -3.27 7.49 -0.20
N THR A 126 -3.82 8.52 0.45
CA THR A 126 -3.12 9.81 0.58
C THR A 126 -1.96 9.78 1.55
N GLY A 127 -1.83 8.73 2.36
CA GLY A 127 -0.98 8.74 3.55
C GLY A 127 -1.59 9.54 4.70
N TRP A 128 -0.99 9.39 5.89
CA TRP A 128 -1.45 10.02 7.13
C TRP A 128 -0.98 11.46 7.26
N HIS A 129 -1.92 12.37 7.47
CA HIS A 129 -1.65 13.82 7.62
C HIS A 129 -2.28 14.35 8.90
N LYS A 130 -1.74 15.44 9.44
CA LYS A 130 -2.31 16.10 10.62
C LYS A 130 -3.75 16.55 10.34
N GLY A 131 -4.69 16.25 11.21
CA GLY A 131 -6.07 16.71 11.06
C GLY A 131 -7.09 15.72 11.59
N HIS A 132 -8.36 16.08 11.46
CA HIS A 132 -9.53 15.32 11.90
C HIS A 132 -10.55 15.11 10.77
N ASP A 133 -10.31 15.76 9.62
CA ASP A 133 -11.29 15.88 8.55
C ASP A 133 -10.63 15.75 7.18
N VAL A 134 -11.35 15.15 6.24
CA VAL A 134 -11.02 15.11 4.81
C VAL A 134 -12.00 15.97 4.00
N LYS A 135 -11.46 16.81 3.11
CA LYS A 135 -12.22 17.54 2.09
C LYS A 135 -11.91 16.98 0.70
N VAL A 136 -12.94 16.57 -0.03
CA VAL A 136 -12.84 16.07 -1.40
C VAL A 136 -13.71 16.92 -2.33
N LEU A 137 -13.16 17.35 -3.46
CA LEU A 137 -13.89 18.07 -4.51
C LEU A 137 -13.58 17.42 -5.86
N LEU A 138 -14.60 17.30 -6.70
CA LEU A 138 -14.50 16.75 -8.05
C LEU A 138 -14.75 17.85 -9.08
N LYS A 139 -13.92 17.88 -10.12
CA LYS A 139 -14.10 18.74 -11.30
C LYS A 139 -13.68 18.00 -12.56
N ASN A 140 -14.30 18.32 -13.68
CA ASN A 140 -13.84 17.89 -14.99
C ASN A 140 -12.95 18.97 -15.60
N VAL A 141 -11.73 18.61 -15.99
CA VAL A 141 -10.73 19.54 -16.57
C VAL A 141 -10.30 19.04 -17.94
N ARG A 142 -9.81 19.93 -18.81
CA ARG A 142 -9.23 19.49 -20.09
C ARG A 142 -8.00 18.61 -19.81
N GLY A 143 -7.97 17.44 -20.45
CA GLY A 143 -6.86 16.49 -20.40
C GLY A 143 -5.65 16.93 -21.19
#